data_AF-A0A8J9RXK3-F1
#
_entry.id   AF-A0A8J9RXK3-F1
#
_cell.length_a   1.000
_cell.length_b   1.000
_cell.length_c   1.000
_cell.angle_alpha   90.00
_cell.angle_beta   90.00
_cell.angle_gamma   90.00
#
_symmetry.space_group_name_H-M   'P 1'
#
loop_
_entity.id
_entity.type
_entity.pdbx_description
1 polymer ?
#
loop_
_entity_poly.entity_id
_entity_poly.type
_entity_poly.pdbx_seq_one_letter_code
_entity_poly.pdbx_strand_id
1 'polypeptide(L)' 'EAGSIVLRPGSRAKVKFEFSQRPEYIRPGMRMLFRDGRVRGVGIITAVPDSGPAPIIVK' A
#
# COMPACT_ATOMS: atom_id res chain seq x y z
N GLU A 1 -21.40 -3.31 -0.17
CA GLU A 1 -21.29 -2.69 1.17
C GLU A 1 -20.14 -3.35 1.91
N ALA A 2 -18.93 -2.79 1.83
CA ALA A 2 -17.79 -3.31 2.57
C ALA A 2 -17.86 -2.71 3.97
N GLY A 3 -18.23 -3.51 4.97
CA GLY A 3 -18.20 -3.08 6.37
C GLY A 3 -16.86 -2.43 6.70
N SER A 4 -16.87 -1.29 7.37
CA SER A 4 -15.66 -0.54 7.70
C SER A 4 -14.72 -1.42 8.53
N ILE A 5 -13.62 -1.86 7.90
CA ILE A 5 -12.61 -2.67 8.59
C ILE A 5 -11.80 -1.73 9.48
N VAL A 6 -11.97 -1.85 10.80
CA VAL A 6 -11.18 -1.13 11.79
C VAL A 6 -9.98 -1.98 12.18
N LEU A 7 -8.77 -1.50 11.89
CA LEU A 7 -7.52 -2.14 12.31
C LEU A 7 -7.13 -1.66 13.72
N ARG A 8 -7.05 -2.60 14.68
CA ARG A 8 -6.58 -2.32 16.05
C ARG A 8 -5.09 -2.66 16.20
N PRO A 9 -4.38 -2.11 17.19
CA PRO A 9 -3.00 -2.53 17.49
C PRO A 9 -2.88 -4.05 17.66
N GLY A 10 -1.82 -4.64 17.12
CA GLY A 10 -1.59 -6.09 17.14
C GLY A 10 -2.35 -6.89 16.05
N SER A 11 -3.28 -6.26 15.34
CA SER A 11 -4.01 -6.90 14.23
C SER A 11 -3.12 -7.11 13.01
N ARG A 12 -3.39 -8.17 12.25
CA ARG A 12 -2.85 -8.36 10.89
C ARG A 12 -4.01 -8.35 9.90
N ALA A 13 -3.80 -7.69 8.77
CA ALA A 13 -4.79 -7.65 7.69
C ALA A 13 -4.09 -7.57 6.33
N LYS A 14 -4.77 -8.06 5.29
CA LYS A 14 -4.44 -7.72 3.90
C LYS A 14 -5.19 -6.47 3.52
N VAL A 15 -4.49 -5.52 2.92
CA VAL A 15 -4.98 -4.18 2.61
C VAL A 15 -4.52 -3.81 1.21
N LYS A 16 -5.41 -3.22 0.42
CA LYS A 16 -5.10 -2.68 -0.90
C LYS A 16 -4.81 -1.19 -0.73
N PHE A 17 -3.65 -0.76 -1.23
CA PHE A 17 -3.26 0.64 -1.27
C PHE A 17 -3.25 1.15 -2.69
N GLU A 18 -3.40 2.46 -2.80
CA GLU A 18 -3.22 3.23 -4.02
C GLU A 18 -2.26 4.38 -3.70
N PHE A 19 -1.42 4.75 -4.67
CA PHE A 19 -0.57 5.92 -4.54
C PHE A 19 -1.44 7.17 -4.62
N SER A 20 -1.40 8.01 -3.58
CA SER A 20 -2.23 9.22 -3.53
C SER A 20 -1.75 10.36 -4.43
N GLN A 21 -0.48 10.34 -4.86
CA GLN A 21 0.12 11.42 -5.65
C GLN A 21 0.89 10.89 -6.86
N ARG A 22 2.04 10.26 -6.62
CA ARG A 22 2.90 9.72 -7.67
C ARG A 22 3.16 8.24 -7.43
N PRO A 23 3.02 7.39 -8.46
CA PRO A 23 3.47 6.01 -8.37
C PRO A 23 4.97 5.93 -8.12
N GLU A 24 5.36 5.00 -7.26
CA GLU A 24 6.76 4.66 -7.00
C GLU A 24 7.02 3.20 -7.39
N TYR A 25 8.27 2.89 -7.75
CA TYR A 25 8.63 1.51 -8.08
C TYR A 25 8.53 0.63 -6.83
N ILE A 26 7.69 -0.41 -6.91
CA ILE A 26 7.49 -1.39 -5.86
C ILE A 26 7.50 -2.81 -6.43
N ARG A 27 7.85 -3.80 -5.60
CA ARG A 27 7.76 -5.22 -5.95
C ARG A 27 7.36 -6.06 -4.74
N PRO A 28 6.78 -7.25 -4.94
CA PRO A 28 6.51 -8.19 -3.86
C PRO A 28 7.76 -8.47 -3.00
N GLY A 29 7.56 -8.62 -1.69
CA GLY A 29 8.63 -8.84 -0.72
C GLY A 29 9.28 -7.57 -0.17
N MET A 30 9.07 -6.41 -0.78
CA MET A 30 9.50 -5.13 -0.20
C MET A 30 8.77 -4.84 1.11
N ARG A 31 9.50 -4.32 2.10
CA ARG A 31 8.94 -3.87 3.39
C ARG A 31 8.42 -2.45 3.27
N MET A 32 7.27 -2.18 3.87
CA MET A 32 6.64 -0.87 3.89
C MET A 32 6.27 -0.46 5.33
N LEU A 33 6.38 0.84 5.62
CA LEU A 33 6.04 1.44 6.90
C LEU A 33 4.82 2.34 6.74
N PHE A 34 3.77 2.11 7.53
CA PHE A 34 2.62 2.99 7.59
C PHE A 34 2.91 4.12 8.59
N ARG A 35 2.75 5.37 8.16
CA ARG A 35 3.04 6.53 9.00
C ARG A 35 2.10 7.70 8.75
N ASP A 36 1.75 8.40 9.83
CA ASP A 36 0.98 9.66 9.87
C ASP A 36 1.78 10.77 10.60
N GLY A 37 3.10 10.62 10.66
CA GLY A 37 4.01 11.36 11.54
C GLY A 37 4.66 10.45 12.59
N ARG A 38 4.03 9.33 12.95
CA ARG A 38 4.63 8.22 13.71
C ARG A 38 4.42 6.90 12.97
N VAL A 39 5.25 5.89 13.24
CA VAL A 39 5.07 4.55 12.66
C VAL A 39 3.83 3.91 13.29
N ARG A 40 2.86 3.55 12.45
CA ARG A 40 1.59 2.89 12.82
C ARG A 40 1.60 1.39 12.55
N GLY A 41 2.45 0.94 11.62
CA GLY A 41 2.55 -0.47 11.29
C GLY A 41 3.66 -0.75 10.29
N VAL A 42 3.97 -2.04 10.17
CA VAL A 42 4.94 -2.57 9.21
C VAL A 42 4.24 -3.63 8.37
N GLY A 43 4.44 -3.58 7.07
CA GLY A 43 3.89 -4.54 6.12
C GLY A 43 4.91 -5.02 5.11
N ILE A 44 4.51 -6.03 4.34
CA ILE A 44 5.26 -6.53 3.19
C ILE A 44 4.32 -6.47 1.98
N ILE A 45 4.83 -6.00 0.86
CA ILE A 45 4.07 -5.98 -0.40
C ILE A 45 3.86 -7.43 -0.84
N THR A 46 2.60 -7.82 -1.01
CA THR A 46 2.23 -9.20 -1.38
C THR A 46 1.90 -9.36 -2.86
N ALA A 47 1.38 -8.31 -3.51
CA ALA A 47 1.09 -8.27 -4.93
C ALA A 47 1.05 -6.83 -5.44
N VAL A 48 1.32 -6.64 -6.74
CA VAL A 48 1.12 -5.38 -7.46
C VAL A 48 0.18 -5.69 -8.63
N PRO A 49 -1.06 -5.17 -8.66
CA PRO A 49 -1.99 -5.43 -9.76
C PRO A 49 -1.51 -4.77 -11.05
N ASP A 50 -1.67 -5.45 -12.18
CA ASP A 50 -1.27 -4.94 -13.50
C ASP A 50 -2.13 -3.76 -14.00
N SER A 51 -3.29 -3.54 -13.37
CA SER A 51 -4.25 -2.49 -13.74
C SER A 51 -3.87 -1.08 -13.26
N GLY A 52 -2.58 -0.80 -13.05
CA GLY A 52 -2.10 0.51 -12.63
C GLY A 52 -2.37 1.59 -13.69
N PRO A 53 -2.40 2.88 -13.32
CA PRO A 53 -2.46 3.96 -14.30
C PRO A 53 -1.30 3.83 -15.29
N ALA A 54 -1.57 4.09 -16.58
CA ALA A 54 -0.56 3.98 -17.63
C ALA A 54 0.71 4.76 -17.24
N PRO A 55 1.91 4.19 -17.43
CA PRO A 55 3.15 4.86 -17.05
C PRO A 55 3.26 6.21 -17.77
N ILE A 56 3.52 7.28 -17.02
CA ILE A 56 3.86 8.58 -17.61
C ILE A 56 5.27 8.45 -18.18
N ILE A 57 5.36 8.23 -19.49
CA ILE A 57 6.63 8.24 -20.24
C ILE A 57 7.00 9.70 -20.50
N VAL A 58 8.00 10.21 -19.80
CA VAL A 58 8.62 11.50 -20.14
C VAL A 58 9.76 11.20 -21.12
N LYS A 59 9.68 11.76 -22.33
CA LYS A 59 10.76 11.69 -23.34
C LYS A 59 11.92 12.59 -22.96
#